data_AF-Q31FN4-F1
#
_entry.id   AF-Q31FN4-F1
#
_cell.length_a   1.000
_cell.length_b   1.000
_cell.length_c   1.000
_cell.angle_alpha   90.00
_cell.angle_beta   90.00
_cell.angle_gamma   90.00
#
_symmetry.space_group_name_H-M   'P 1'
#
loop_
_entity.id
_entity.type
_entity.pdbx_description
1 polymer ?
#
loop_
_entity_poly.entity_id
_entity_poly.type
_entity_poly.pdbx_seq_one_letter_code
_entity_poly.pdbx_strand_id
1 'polypeptide(L)'
;MLDLSLEQTKLNLLAHSKNMVNAAESLQWQQLTELDNRWHFMLEKAVEEYGEDLSGIAEQILEDNEKIAKSLQKAQQEIALEMQQDTHIAASIKEYLK
;
A
#
# COMPACT_ATOMS: atom_id res chain seq x y z
N MET A 1 12.39 -24.57 -11.67
CA MET A 1 11.42 -23.55 -11.25
C MET A 1 10.05 -24.19 -11.40
N LEU A 2 9.15 -24.01 -10.44
CA LEU A 2 7.76 -24.45 -10.60
C LEU A 2 7.09 -23.39 -11.47
N ASP A 3 6.81 -23.71 -12.73
CA ASP A 3 5.99 -22.86 -13.58
C ASP A 3 4.58 -22.86 -13.00
N LEU A 4 4.15 -21.70 -12.50
CA LEU A 4 2.77 -21.48 -12.08
C LEU A 4 1.90 -21.41 -13.33
N SER A 5 0.61 -21.72 -13.25
CA SER A 5 -0.28 -21.45 -14.38
C SER A 5 -0.63 -19.95 -14.43
N LEU A 6 -1.00 -19.45 -15.61
CA LEU A 6 -1.54 -18.09 -15.79
C LEU A 6 -2.59 -17.74 -14.73
N GLU A 7 -3.55 -18.63 -14.50
CA GLU A 7 -4.62 -18.42 -13.53
C GLU A 7 -4.13 -18.41 -12.08
N GLN A 8 -3.13 -19.21 -11.74
CA GLN A 8 -2.48 -19.15 -10.43
C GLN A 8 -1.71 -17.83 -10.25
N THR A 9 -1.00 -17.38 -11.28
CA THR A 9 -0.29 -16.09 -11.27
C THR A 9 -1.26 -14.93 -11.08
N LYS A 10 -2.37 -14.93 -11.84
CA LYS A 10 -3.43 -13.92 -11.68
C LYS A 10 -3.99 -13.90 -10.26
N LEU A 11 -4.35 -15.07 -9.72
CA LEU A 11 -4.88 -15.19 -8.38
C LEU A 11 -3.87 -14.67 -7.33
N ASN A 12 -2.59 -15.01 -7.48
CA ASN A 12 -1.54 -14.57 -6.56
C ASN A 12 -1.35 -13.05 -6.61
N LEU A 13 -1.37 -12.44 -7.79
CA LEU A 13 -1.28 -10.98 -7.94
C LEU A 13 -2.47 -10.28 -7.29
N LEU A 14 -3.68 -10.76 -7.55
CA LEU A 14 -4.91 -10.22 -6.94
C LEU A 14 -4.93 -10.39 -5.41
N ALA A 15 -4.50 -11.56 -4.91
CA ALA A 15 -4.42 -11.79 -3.48
C ALA A 15 -3.39 -10.86 -2.82
N HIS A 16 -2.24 -10.65 -3.47
CA HIS A 16 -1.21 -9.74 -2.98
C HIS A 16 -1.69 -8.29 -2.96
N SER A 17 -2.33 -7.81 -4.03
CA SER A 17 -2.90 -6.45 -4.07
C SER A 17 -3.96 -6.25 -2.99
N LYS A 18 -4.84 -7.22 -2.77
CA LYS A 18 -5.82 -7.18 -1.67
C LYS A 18 -5.18 -7.18 -0.29
N ASN A 19 -4.11 -7.94 -0.09
CA ASN A 19 -3.39 -7.91 1.18
C ASN A 19 -2.76 -6.54 1.45
N MET A 20 -2.24 -5.87 0.41
CA MET A 20 -1.76 -4.49 0.52
C MET A 20 -2.88 -3.51 0.87
N VAL A 21 -4.05 -3.63 0.23
CA VAL A 21 -5.25 -2.84 0.59
C VAL A 21 -5.62 -3.05 2.06
N ASN A 22 -5.72 -4.30 2.51
CA ASN A 22 -6.06 -4.62 3.90
C ASN A 22 -5.04 -4.04 4.89
N ALA A 23 -3.74 -4.13 4.58
CA ALA A 23 -2.69 -3.57 5.41
C ALA A 23 -2.79 -2.02 5.48
N ALA A 24 -3.06 -1.37 4.35
CA ALA A 24 -3.24 0.08 4.28
C ALA A 24 -4.48 0.55 5.06
N GLU A 25 -5.62 -0.11 4.88
CA GLU A 25 -6.87 0.21 5.59
C GLU A 25 -6.79 -0.07 7.10
N SER A 26 -6.00 -1.07 7.50
CA SER A 26 -5.76 -1.43 8.91
C SER A 26 -4.61 -0.63 9.55
N LEU A 27 -4.03 0.35 8.85
CA LEU A 27 -2.90 1.17 9.32
C LEU A 27 -1.64 0.35 9.68
N GLN A 28 -1.49 -0.85 9.10
CA GLN A 28 -0.36 -1.75 9.33
C GLN A 28 0.81 -1.40 8.41
N TRP A 29 1.40 -0.21 8.61
CA TRP A 29 2.38 0.39 7.68
C TRP A 29 3.64 -0.46 7.47
N GLN A 30 4.12 -1.13 8.51
CA GLN A 30 5.27 -2.04 8.40
C GLN A 30 4.94 -3.20 7.46
N GLN A 31 3.79 -3.84 7.64
CA GLN A 31 3.35 -4.94 6.79
C GLN A 31 3.11 -4.47 5.35
N LEU A 32 2.50 -3.29 5.16
CA LEU A 32 2.34 -2.70 3.83
C LEU A 32 3.70 -2.51 3.13
N THR A 33 4.69 -1.99 3.84
CA THR A 33 6.06 -1.80 3.32
C THR A 33 6.70 -3.14 2.93
N GLU A 34 6.55 -4.17 3.76
CA GLU A 34 7.09 -5.51 3.48
C GLU A 34 6.44 -6.14 2.23
N LEU A 35 5.14 -5.91 2.02
CA LEU A 35 4.39 -6.37 0.85
C LEU A 35 4.78 -5.58 -0.41
N ASP A 36 4.91 -4.25 -0.31
CA ASP A 36 5.26 -3.36 -1.42
C ASP A 36 6.67 -3.64 -1.97
N ASN A 37 7.63 -3.89 -1.08
CA ASN A 37 9.00 -4.24 -1.46
C ASN A 37 9.10 -5.48 -2.37
N ARG A 38 8.12 -6.39 -2.31
CA ARG A 38 8.06 -7.59 -3.15
C ARG A 38 7.18 -7.39 -4.39
N TRP A 39 6.30 -6.40 -4.36
CA TRP A 39 5.26 -6.22 -5.35
C TRP A 39 5.82 -5.92 -6.73
N HIS A 40 6.80 -5.02 -6.83
CA HIS A 40 7.43 -4.66 -8.11
C HIS A 40 8.02 -5.87 -8.82
N PHE A 41 8.82 -6.67 -8.11
CA PHE A 41 9.43 -7.88 -8.65
C PHE A 41 8.40 -8.95 -9.06
N MET A 42 7.33 -9.11 -8.28
CA MET A 42 6.24 -10.04 -8.62
C MET A 42 5.50 -9.62 -9.88
N LEU A 43 5.20 -8.33 -10.04
CA LEU A 43 4.56 -7.79 -11.23
C LEU A 43 5.45 -7.90 -12.46
N GLU A 44 6.73 -7.51 -12.34
CA GLU A 44 7.69 -7.58 -13.45
C GLU A 44 7.79 -9.00 -13.99
N LYS A 45 7.98 -9.99 -13.12
CA LYS A 45 8.00 -11.40 -13.53
C LYS A 45 6.73 -11.86 -14.20
N ALA A 46 5.57 -11.50 -13.65
CA ALA A 46 4.30 -11.92 -14.22
C ALA A 46 4.08 -11.29 -15.60
N VAL A 47 4.47 -10.03 -15.78
CA VAL A 47 4.40 -9.33 -17.08
C VAL A 47 5.38 -9.92 -18.08
N GLU A 48 6.60 -10.27 -17.66
CA GLU A 48 7.58 -10.95 -18.52
C GLU A 48 7.07 -12.32 -19.01
N GLU A 49 6.37 -13.07 -18.15
CA GLU A 49 5.92 -14.43 -18.44
C GLU A 49 4.59 -14.48 -19.21
N TYR A 50 3.64 -13.59 -18.88
CA TYR A 50 2.26 -13.65 -19.37
C TYR A 50 1.79 -12.40 -20.14
N GLY A 51 2.50 -11.27 -20.03
CA GLY A 51 2.23 -10.06 -20.80
C GLY A 51 0.75 -9.65 -20.84
N GLU A 52 0.18 -9.60 -22.06
CA GLU A 52 -1.20 -9.18 -22.31
C GLU A 52 -2.26 -10.13 -21.70
N ASP A 53 -1.90 -11.38 -21.39
CA ASP A 53 -2.83 -12.34 -20.78
C ASP A 53 -3.22 -11.95 -19.35
N LEU A 54 -2.49 -11.00 -18.74
CA LEU A 54 -2.83 -10.39 -17.45
C LEU A 54 -3.87 -9.26 -17.54
N SER A 55 -4.24 -8.82 -18.75
CA SER A 55 -5.20 -7.71 -18.96
C SER A 55 -6.52 -7.91 -18.20
N GLY A 56 -6.98 -9.15 -18.06
CA GLY A 56 -8.20 -9.49 -17.33
C GLY A 56 -8.19 -9.19 -15.82
N ILE A 57 -7.04 -8.85 -15.23
CA ILE A 57 -6.93 -8.46 -13.81
C ILE A 57 -6.39 -7.04 -13.62
N ALA A 58 -6.05 -6.34 -14.70
CA ALA A 58 -5.38 -5.05 -14.63
C ALA A 58 -6.24 -3.98 -13.95
N GLU A 59 -7.53 -3.90 -14.29
CA GLU A 59 -8.47 -2.95 -13.69
C GLU A 59 -8.57 -3.15 -12.17
N GLN A 60 -8.69 -4.40 -11.72
CA GLN A 60 -8.79 -4.70 -10.29
C GLN A 60 -7.52 -4.33 -9.51
N ILE A 61 -6.33 -4.53 -10.11
CA ILE A 61 -5.06 -4.11 -9.53
C ILE A 61 -4.97 -2.58 -9.44
N LEU A 62 -5.42 -1.86 -10.46
CA LEU A 62 -5.44 -0.40 -10.45
C LEU A 62 -6.38 0.14 -9.38
N GLU A 63 -7.58 -0.42 -9.26
CA GLU A 63 -8.53 -0.08 -8.19
C GLU A 63 -7.94 -0.30 -6.79
N ASP A 64 -7.22 -1.40 -6.59
CA ASP A 64 -6.57 -1.70 -5.32
C ASP A 64 -5.46 -0.68 -5.01
N ASN A 65 -4.67 -0.30 -6.02
CA ASN A 65 -3.65 0.74 -5.88
C ASN A 65 -4.25 2.11 -5.54
N GLU A 66 -5.39 2.47 -6.14
CA GLU A 66 -6.10 3.71 -5.78
C GLU A 66 -6.58 3.70 -4.33
N LYS A 67 -7.07 2.56 -3.82
CA LYS A 67 -7.48 2.42 -2.41
C LYS A 67 -6.30 2.59 -1.48
N ILE A 68 -5.17 1.97 -1.77
CA ILE A 68 -3.93 2.12 -1.00
C ILE A 68 -3.50 3.59 -0.96
N ALA A 69 -3.49 4.26 -2.11
CA ALA A 69 -3.13 5.68 -2.20
C ALA A 69 -4.06 6.58 -1.37
N LYS A 70 -5.37 6.36 -1.42
CA LYS A 70 -6.36 7.09 -0.60
C LYS A 70 -6.13 6.87 0.90
N SER A 71 -5.88 5.64 1.32
CA SER A 71 -5.59 5.31 2.72
C SER A 71 -4.31 5.99 3.21
N LEU A 72 -3.24 5.97 2.41
CA LEU A 72 -1.99 6.67 2.72
C LEU A 72 -2.18 8.18 2.82
N GLN A 73 -2.89 8.78 1.86
CA GLN A 73 -3.14 10.23 1.86
C GLN A 73 -3.92 10.65 3.12
N LYS A 74 -4.94 9.89 3.50
CA LYS A 74 -5.71 10.14 4.71
C LYS A 74 -4.84 10.08 5.97
N ALA A 75 -4.03 9.02 6.11
CA ALA A 75 -3.14 8.86 7.25
C ALA A 75 -2.10 9.99 7.35
N GLN A 76 -1.54 10.43 6.21
CA GLN A 76 -0.62 11.56 6.17
C GLN A 76 -1.28 12.86 6.64
N GLN A 77 -2.53 13.10 6.27
CA GLN A 77 -3.29 14.27 6.71
C GLN A 77 -3.57 14.24 8.22
N GLU A 78 -3.93 13.07 8.77
CA GLU A 78 -4.16 12.89 10.20
C GLU A 78 -2.88 13.14 11.00
N ILE A 79 -1.75 12.54 10.60
CA ILE A 79 -0.44 12.76 11.25
C ILE A 79 -0.02 14.23 11.20
N ALA A 80 -0.24 14.91 10.07
CA ALA A 80 0.09 16.33 9.94
C ALA A 80 -0.72 17.21 10.91
N LEU A 81 -2.00 16.89 11.10
CA LEU A 81 -2.88 17.59 12.04
C LEU A 81 -2.43 17.35 13.50
N GLU A 82 -2.13 16.11 13.86
CA GLU A 82 -1.62 15.76 15.20
C GLU A 82 -0.31 16.48 15.50
N MET A 83 0.63 16.48 14.54
CA MET A 83 1.92 17.16 14.71
C MET A 83 1.77 18.67 14.90
N GLN A 84 0.79 19.30 14.24
CA GLN A 84 0.47 20.72 14.45
C GLN A 84 -0.05 20.99 15.87
N GLN A 85 -0.93 20.11 16.38
CA GLN A 85 -1.45 20.23 17.74
C GLN A 85 -0.36 20.04 18.79
N ASP A 86 0.49 19.02 18.63
CA ASP A 86 1.61 18.75 19.53
C ASP A 86 2.61 19.90 19.57
N THR A 87 2.89 20.50 18.42
CA THR A 87 3.76 21.68 18.32
C THR A 87 3.18 22.86 19.09
N HIS A 88 1.87 23.09 19.00
CA HIS A 88 1.19 24.15 19.75
C HIS A 88 1.25 23.89 21.26
N ILE A 89 0.95 22.67 21.70
CA ILE A 89 1.02 22.27 23.11
C ILE A 89 2.44 22.46 23.66
N ALA A 90 3.46 22.02 22.92
CA ALA A 90 4.86 22.18 23.31
C ALA A 90 5.25 23.65 23.44
N ALA A 91 4.77 24.51 22.54
CA ALA A 91 4.97 25.96 22.62
C ALA A 91 4.31 26.56 23.87
N SER A 92 3.05 26.22 24.16
CA SER A 92 2.35 26.68 25.37
C SER A 92 3.08 26.25 26.65
N ILE A 93 3.53 24.99 26.75
CA ILE A 93 4.29 24.50 27.91
C ILE A 93 5.58 25.31 28.08
N LYS A 94 6.30 25.59 26.99
CA LYS A 94 7.53 26.38 27.02
C LYS A 94 7.30 27.82 27.48
N GLU A 95 6.16 28.41 27.16
CA GLU A 95 5.78 29.74 27.65
C GLU A 95 5.46 29.72 29.15
N TYR A 96 4.75 28.70 29.64
CA TYR A 96 4.41 28.55 31.06
C TYR A 96 5.62 28.29 31.98
N LEU A 97 6.69 27.68 31.46
CA LEU A 97 7.91 27.38 32.21
C LEU A 97 8.92 28.54 32.27
N LYS A 98 8.62 29.68 31.65
CA LYS A 98 9.41 30.91 31.73
C LYS A 98 8.90 31.82 32.83
#